data_AF-A0A0Q6V537-F1
#
_entry.id   AF-A0A0Q6V537-F1
#
_cell.length_a   1.000
_cell.length_b   1.000
_cell.length_c   1.000
_cell.angle_alpha   90.00
_cell.angle_beta   90.00
_cell.angle_gamma   90.00
#
_symmetry.space_group_name_H-M   'P 1'
#
loop_
_entity.id
_entity.type
_entity.pdbx_description
1 polymer ?
#
loop_
_entity_poly.entity_id
_entity_poly.type
_entity_poly.pdbx_seq_one_letter_code
_entity_poly.pdbx_strand_id
1 'polypeptide(L)'
;MTGLILALVAGSILGQAVTAILRRFRRDKLVAVVNDLLDEDRDHIAINFAAHLDHMRSQVSSFADELAGDDVLLRERLRMFEGGDRS
;
A
#
# COMPACT_ATOMS: atom_id res chain seq x y z
N MET A 1 -19.03 -40.63 -42.87
CA MET A 1 -19.05 -39.17 -42.60
C MET A 1 -19.19 -38.82 -41.11
N THR A 2 -19.69 -39.71 -40.25
CA THR A 2 -19.91 -39.47 -38.80
C THR A 2 -18.63 -39.39 -37.95
N GLY A 3 -17.59 -40.17 -38.28
CA GLY A 3 -16.33 -40.20 -37.52
C GLY A 3 -15.50 -38.90 -37.57
N LEU A 4 -15.58 -38.15 -38.67
CA LEU A 4 -14.87 -36.88 -38.84
C LEU A 4 -15.45 -35.78 -37.94
N ILE A 5 -16.78 -35.78 -37.76
CA ILE A 5 -17.49 -34.81 -36.92
C ILE A 5 -17.18 -35.06 -35.45
N LEU A 6 -17.15 -36.32 -35.01
CA LEU A 6 -16.76 -36.71 -33.64
C LEU A 6 -15.33 -36.30 -33.30
N ALA A 7 -14.38 -36.48 -34.24
CA ALA A 7 -12.99 -36.07 -34.05
C ALA A 7 -12.84 -34.54 -33.96
N LEU A 8 -13.59 -33.78 -34.77
CA LEU A 8 -13.58 -32.32 -34.76
C LEU A 8 -14.18 -31.76 -33.45
N VAL A 9 -15.28 -32.35 -32.96
CA VAL A 9 -15.93 -31.96 -31.71
C VAL A 9 -15.06 -32.29 -30.50
N ALA A 10 -14.41 -33.47 -30.47
CA ALA A 10 -13.48 -33.82 -29.40
C ALA A 10 -12.24 -32.91 -29.36
N GLY A 11 -11.65 -32.60 -30.53
CA GLY A 11 -10.48 -31.72 -30.63
C GLY A 11 -10.79 -30.27 -30.21
N SER A 12 -11.97 -29.77 -30.53
CA SER A 12 -12.41 -28.42 -30.15
C SER A 12 -12.71 -28.28 -28.66
N ILE A 13 -13.30 -29.29 -28.02
CA ILE A 13 -13.52 -29.31 -26.56
C ILE A 13 -12.18 -29.32 -25.81
N LEU A 14 -11.23 -30.17 -26.23
CA LEU A 14 -9.90 -30.19 -25.64
C LEU A 14 -9.14 -28.87 -25.84
N GLY A 15 -9.21 -28.28 -27.05
CA GLY A 15 -8.57 -26.99 -27.33
C GLY A 15 -9.13 -25.83 -26.47
N GLN A 16 -10.45 -25.81 -26.26
CA GLN A 16 -11.12 -24.82 -25.40
C GLN A 16 -10.72 -24.99 -23.93
N ALA A 17 -10.62 -26.24 -23.44
CA ALA A 17 -10.21 -26.50 -22.06
C ALA A 17 -8.77 -26.04 -21.79
N VAL A 18 -7.84 -26.37 -22.69
CA VAL A 18 -6.42 -25.96 -22.56
C VAL A 18 -6.27 -24.44 -22.60
N THR A 19 -6.99 -23.76 -23.50
CA THR A 19 -6.93 -22.29 -23.60
C THR A 19 -7.56 -21.60 -22.38
N ALA A 20 -8.63 -22.15 -21.81
CA ALA A 20 -9.23 -21.65 -20.57
C ALA A 20 -8.27 -21.78 -19.38
N ILE A 21 -7.60 -22.93 -19.26
CA ILE A 21 -6.60 -23.18 -18.21
C ILE A 21 -5.42 -22.21 -18.34
N LEU A 22 -4.85 -22.05 -19.54
CA LEU A 22 -3.75 -21.12 -19.79
C LEU A 22 -4.13 -19.66 -19.49
N ARG A 23 -5.35 -19.24 -19.84
CA ARG A 23 -5.86 -17.90 -19.51
C ARG A 23 -5.99 -17.70 -18.00
N ARG A 24 -6.47 -18.71 -17.27
CA ARG A 24 -6.57 -18.67 -15.81
C ARG A 24 -5.20 -18.55 -15.15
N PHE A 25 -4.24 -19.39 -15.52
CA PHE A 25 -2.88 -19.31 -15.00
C PHE A 25 -2.20 -17.96 -15.27
N ARG A 26 -2.42 -17.37 -16.45
CA ARG A 26 -1.90 -16.01 -16.75
C ARG A 26 -2.55 -14.94 -15.90
N ARG A 27 -3.87 -15.02 -15.66
CA ARG A 27 -4.58 -14.08 -14.77
C ARG A 27 -4.08 -14.18 -13.35
N ASP A 28 -3.95 -15.39 -12.80
CA ASP A 28 -3.54 -15.58 -11.42
C ASP A 28 -2.11 -15.03 -11.18
N LYS A 29 -1.21 -15.21 -12.14
CA LYS A 29 0.13 -14.59 -12.09
C LYS A 29 0.10 -13.06 -12.18
N LEU A 30 -0.73 -12.50 -13.06
CA LEU A 30 -0.87 -11.04 -13.17
C LEU A 30 -1.45 -10.43 -11.89
N VAL A 31 -2.44 -11.08 -11.28
CA VAL A 31 -3.03 -10.63 -10.02
C VAL A 31 -2.02 -10.69 -8.88
N ALA A 32 -1.21 -11.75 -8.79
CA ALA A 32 -0.15 -11.83 -7.78
C ALA A 32 0.87 -10.69 -7.93
N VAL A 33 1.37 -10.44 -9.15
CA VAL A 33 2.33 -9.35 -9.42
C VAL A 33 1.73 -7.97 -9.12
N VAL A 34 0.46 -7.74 -9.46
CA VAL A 34 -0.21 -6.47 -9.18
C VAL A 34 -0.39 -6.24 -7.67
N ASN A 35 -0.70 -7.29 -6.92
CA ASN A 35 -0.83 -7.19 -5.46
C ASN A 35 0.53 -6.93 -4.80
N ASP A 36 1.59 -7.63 -5.22
CA ASP A 36 2.94 -7.43 -4.69
C ASP A 36 3.43 -5.98 -4.92
N LEU A 37 3.19 -5.43 -6.13
CA LEU A 37 3.49 -4.03 -6.44
C LEU A 37 2.68 -3.05 -5.56
N LEU A 38 1.41 -3.35 -5.30
CA LEU A 38 0.55 -2.49 -4.50
C LEU A 38 0.94 -2.48 -3.02
N ASP A 39 1.41 -3.61 -2.50
CA ASP A 39 1.88 -3.70 -1.11
C ASP A 39 3.23 -2.99 -0.91
N GLU A 40 4.17 -3.13 -1.85
CA GLU A 40 5.42 -2.37 -1.84
C GLU A 40 5.15 -0.84 -1.88
N ASP A 41 4.24 -0.40 -2.75
CA ASP A 41 3.82 1.00 -2.82
C ASP A 41 3.19 1.49 -1.52
N ARG A 42 2.38 0.65 -0.85
CA ARG A 42 1.77 0.98 0.45
C ARG A 42 2.81 1.15 1.55
N ASP A 43 3.82 0.27 1.59
CA ASP A 43 4.90 0.36 2.58
C ASP A 43 5.74 1.62 2.34
N HIS A 44 6.08 1.93 1.09
CA HIS A 44 6.78 3.17 0.74
C HIS A 44 5.99 4.42 1.12
N ILE A 45 4.68 4.42 0.88
CA ILE A 45 3.79 5.52 1.28
C ILE A 45 3.76 5.64 2.81
N ALA A 46 3.62 4.55 3.54
CA ALA A 46 3.61 4.55 5.01
C ALA A 46 4.90 5.12 5.60
N ILE A 47 6.06 4.71 5.06
CA ILE A 47 7.37 5.23 5.47
C ILE A 47 7.47 6.73 5.21
N ASN A 48 7.04 7.19 4.02
CA ASN A 48 7.07 8.61 3.67
C ASN A 48 6.15 9.44 4.57
N PHE A 49 4.95 8.94 4.89
CA PHE A 49 4.04 9.61 5.83
C PHE A 49 4.61 9.67 7.24
N ALA A 50 5.22 8.58 7.73
CA ALA A 50 5.86 8.55 9.04
C ALA A 50 7.01 9.58 9.11
N ALA A 51 7.90 9.58 8.11
CA ALA A 51 9.00 10.55 8.03
C ALA A 51 8.48 12.00 7.95
N HIS A 52 7.39 12.24 7.21
CA HIS A 52 6.77 13.56 7.12
C HIS A 52 6.15 14.00 8.45
N LEU A 53 5.45 13.12 9.15
CA LEU A 53 4.88 13.40 10.47
C LEU A 53 5.95 13.72 11.51
N ASP A 54 7.06 12.97 11.50
CA ASP A 54 8.18 13.22 12.41
C ASP A 54 8.87 14.55 12.09
N HIS A 55 9.03 14.88 10.80
CA HIS A 55 9.53 16.19 10.39
C HIS A 55 8.62 17.33 10.86
N MET A 56 7.30 17.19 10.70
CA MET A 56 6.33 18.18 11.15
C MET A 56 6.35 18.35 12.67
N ARG A 57 6.43 17.26 13.44
CA ARG A 57 6.60 17.32 14.91
C ARG A 57 7.86 18.08 15.30
N SER A 58 8.98 17.82 14.62
CA SER A 58 10.23 18.54 14.87
C SER A 58 10.12 20.03 14.57
N GLN A 59 9.41 20.42 13.50
CA GLN A 59 9.18 21.83 13.19
C GLN A 59 8.29 22.52 14.23
N VAL A 60 7.21 21.87 14.65
CA VAL A 60 6.32 22.38 15.71
C VAL A 60 7.10 22.57 17.00
N SER A 61 7.93 21.60 17.37
CA SER A 61 8.76 21.66 18.58
C SER A 61 9.79 22.79 18.52
N SER A 62 10.44 22.98 17.36
CA SER A 62 11.34 24.11 17.16
C SER A 62 10.63 25.46 17.30
N PHE A 63 9.40 25.59 16.79
CA PHE A 63 8.60 26.81 16.91
C PHE A 63 8.15 27.04 18.36
N ALA A 64 7.78 25.98 19.07
CA ALA A 64 7.42 26.05 20.48
C ALA A 64 8.61 26.50 21.35
N ASP A 65 9.81 25.98 21.08
CA ASP A 65 11.03 26.39 21.77
C ASP A 65 11.37 27.86 21.47
N GLU A 66 11.21 28.31 20.23
CA GLU A 66 11.40 29.71 19.83
C GLU A 66 10.37 30.64 20.51
N LEU A 67 9.11 30.22 20.57
CA LEU A 67 8.03 30.96 21.22
C LEU A 67 8.24 31.06 22.74
N ALA A 68 8.76 30.00 23.36
CA ALA A 68 9.03 29.98 24.79
C ALA A 68 10.19 30.90 25.17
N GLY A 69 11.20 31.07 24.30
CA GLY A 69 12.40 31.85 24.62
C GLY A 69 13.03 31.39 25.93
N ASP A 70 13.18 32.28 26.91
CA ASP A 70 13.68 31.98 28.26
C ASP A 70 12.57 31.61 29.28
N ASP A 71 11.29 31.60 28.88
CA ASP A 71 10.17 31.25 29.75
C ASP A 71 10.04 29.73 29.92
N VAL A 72 10.60 29.24 31.02
CA VAL A 72 10.59 27.82 31.42
C VAL A 72 9.17 27.28 31.57
N LEU A 73 8.24 28.10 32.07
CA LEU A 73 6.88 27.68 32.38
C LEU A 73 6.02 27.57 31.11
N LEU A 74 6.27 28.48 30.15
CA LEU A 74 5.69 28.41 28.81
C LEU A 74 6.21 27.22 28.02
N ARG A 75 7.52 26.92 28.09
CA ARG A 75 8.13 25.74 27.46
C ARG A 75 7.52 24.44 27.97
N GLU A 76 7.34 24.33 29.29
CA GLU A 76 6.74 23.15 29.92
C GLU A 76 5.28 22.94 29.50
N ARG A 77 4.50 24.03 29.39
CA ARG A 77 3.14 23.97 28.83
C ARG A 77 3.11 23.55 27.37
N LEU A 78 3.98 24.09 26.53
CA LEU A 78 4.00 23.74 25.11
C LEU A 78 4.36 22.27 24.89
N ARG A 79 5.26 21.70 25.71
CA ARG A 79 5.57 20.27 25.69
C ARG A 79 4.39 19.38 26.07
N MET A 80 3.57 19.79 27.05
CA MET A 80 2.33 19.06 27.38
C MET A 80 1.36 19.05 26.20
N PHE A 81 1.22 20.19 25.50
CA PHE A 81 0.42 20.27 24.28
C PHE A 81 0.97 19.40 23.14
N GLU A 82 2.29 19.34 22.93
CA GLU A 82 2.93 18.48 21.93
C GLU A 82 2.76 16.99 22.23
N GLY A 83 2.77 16.62 23.52
CA GLY A 83 2.47 15.26 24.00
C GLY A 83 0.99 14.87 23.88
N GLY A 84 0.12 15.82 23.52
CA GLY A 84 -1.33 15.61 23.43
C GLY A 84 -2.05 15.62 24.78
N ASP A 85 -1.38 16.04 25.84
CA ASP A 85 -1.97 16.13 27.18
C ASP A 85 -2.81 17.42 27.28
N ARG A 86 -4.11 17.25 27.53
CA ARG A 86 -5.12 18.34 27.57
C ARG A 86 -5.60 18.65 28.99
N SER A 87 -4.76 18.44 30.00
CA SER A 87 -5.12 18.72 31.40
C SER A 87 -5.08 20.21 31.73
#